data_AF-A0A9W6DBV9-F1
#
_entry.id   AF-A0A9W6DBV9-F1
#
_cell.length_a   1.000
_cell.length_b   1.000
_cell.length_c   1.000
_cell.angle_alpha   90.00
_cell.angle_beta   90.00
_cell.angle_gamma   90.00
#
_symmetry.space_group_name_H-M   'P 1'
#
loop_
_entity.id
_entity.type
_entity.pdbx_description
1 polymer ?
#
loop_
_entity_poly.entity_id
_entity_poly.type
_entity_poly.pdbx_seq_one_letter_code
_entity_poly.pdbx_strand_id
1 'polypeptide(L)'
;MKLFSLSEGLKSEILKAVKNVEREVYQVRFKGYVVLMDFAQRVVLIFDLINRDINFRTDLAIIEDRIRKITGSTFWVRMTDEVYESSGLITGTFSQNVVKINNYIDDRILNSKVNSYSKYIMSDLMMIRKYLNLKDTQSVWEIAPSKREDITAIISIVEHKNEKKFRTVREEIVKLEGNRYIVLHFDDETRFKSMNKLYILAEENKSSVVYEAIKYTT
;
A
#
# COMPACT_ATOMS: atom_id res chain seq x y z
N MET A 1 -11.35 13.93 -4.91
CA MET A 1 -10.41 12.82 -4.65
C MET A 1 -9.20 13.40 -3.94
N LYS A 2 -8.98 13.08 -2.67
CA LYS A 2 -7.83 13.62 -1.93
C LYS A 2 -6.62 12.72 -2.20
N LEU A 3 -5.59 13.29 -2.83
CA LEU A 3 -4.29 12.66 -2.99
C LEU A 3 -3.35 13.19 -1.90
N PHE A 4 -2.63 12.32 -1.20
CA PHE A 4 -1.71 12.75 -0.16
C PHE A 4 -0.23 12.42 -0.41
N SER A 5 0.54 13.48 -0.57
CA SER A 5 1.99 13.53 -0.60
C SER A 5 2.36 14.95 -0.17
N LEU A 6 3.48 15.16 0.51
CA LEU A 6 3.98 16.52 0.72
C LEU A 6 4.67 17.04 -0.56
N SER A 7 5.08 16.14 -1.47
CA SER A 7 5.52 16.47 -2.82
C SER A 7 4.36 16.65 -3.81
N GLU A 8 4.18 17.87 -4.32
CA GLU A 8 3.23 18.19 -5.42
C GLU A 8 3.59 17.48 -6.72
N GLY A 9 4.89 17.32 -7.01
CA GLY A 9 5.35 16.58 -8.19
C GLY A 9 4.87 15.13 -8.17
N LEU A 10 4.96 14.46 -7.01
CA LEU A 10 4.48 13.10 -6.85
C LEU A 10 2.96 12.98 -7.07
N LYS A 11 2.18 13.96 -6.58
CA LYS A 11 0.71 13.99 -6.82
C LYS A 11 0.39 14.07 -8.31
N SER A 12 1.10 14.92 -9.04
CA SER A 12 0.90 15.08 -10.49
C SER A 12 1.17 13.78 -11.25
N GLU A 13 2.27 13.10 -10.93
CA GLU A 13 2.63 11.81 -11.54
C GLU A 13 1.59 10.72 -11.25
N ILE A 14 1.11 10.64 -10.01
CA ILE A 14 0.03 9.72 -9.62
C ILE A 14 -1.25 10.01 -10.43
N LEU A 15 -1.67 11.28 -10.51
CA LEU A 15 -2.85 11.67 -11.29
C LEU A 15 -2.74 11.27 -12.75
N LYS A 16 -1.56 11.45 -13.34
CA LYS A 16 -1.31 11.09 -14.74
C LYS A 16 -1.42 9.57 -14.95
N ALA A 17 -0.78 8.78 -14.08
CA ALA A 17 -0.85 7.31 -14.16
C ALA A 17 -2.29 6.81 -13.98
N VAL A 18 -3.00 7.32 -12.98
CA VAL A 18 -4.40 6.96 -12.69
C VAL A 18 -5.32 7.27 -13.86
N LYS A 19 -5.20 8.45 -14.47
CA LYS A 19 -6.00 8.83 -15.63
C LYS A 19 -5.77 7.90 -16.82
N ASN A 20 -4.53 7.48 -17.06
CA ASN A 20 -4.22 6.52 -18.12
C ASN A 20 -4.85 5.16 -17.83
N VAL A 21 -4.78 4.68 -16.58
CA VAL A 21 -5.40 3.42 -16.17
C VAL A 21 -6.91 3.46 -16.34
N GLU A 22 -7.61 4.45 -15.79
CA GLU A 22 -9.07 4.52 -15.88
C GLU A 22 -9.56 4.69 -17.32
N ARG A 23 -8.75 5.29 -18.21
CA ARG A 23 -9.04 5.39 -19.64
C ARG A 23 -8.93 4.05 -20.36
N GLU A 24 -7.91 3.25 -20.05
CA GLU A 24 -7.59 2.02 -20.78
C GLU A 24 -8.17 0.76 -20.15
N VAL A 25 -8.52 0.81 -18.86
CA VAL A 25 -9.12 -0.28 -18.08
C VAL A 25 -10.44 0.24 -17.50
N TYR A 26 -11.47 0.31 -18.34
CA TYR A 26 -12.79 0.85 -18.00
C TYR A 26 -13.51 0.08 -16.88
N GLN A 27 -13.04 -1.11 -16.50
CA GLN A 27 -13.60 -1.91 -15.42
C GLN A 27 -13.27 -1.37 -14.03
N VAL A 28 -12.26 -0.49 -13.91
CA VAL A 28 -11.76 -0.05 -12.61
C VAL A 28 -11.95 1.44 -12.39
N ARG A 29 -12.06 1.78 -11.10
CA ARG A 29 -12.06 3.15 -10.63
C ARG A 29 -11.04 3.29 -9.52
N PHE A 30 -10.23 4.33 -9.60
CA PHE A 30 -9.25 4.64 -8.58
C PHE A 30 -9.94 5.07 -7.29
N LYS A 31 -9.47 4.52 -6.17
CA LYS A 31 -9.98 4.83 -4.83
C LYS A 31 -9.03 5.68 -4.02
N GLY A 32 -7.74 5.53 -4.26
CA GLY A 32 -6.71 6.21 -3.50
C GLY A 32 -5.37 5.54 -3.73
N TYR A 33 -4.37 6.01 -3.01
CA TYR A 33 -3.06 5.38 -2.99
C TYR A 33 -2.52 5.42 -1.58
N VAL A 34 -1.53 4.58 -1.31
CA VAL A 34 -0.72 4.68 -0.11
C VAL A 34 0.73 4.86 -0.48
N VAL A 35 1.46 5.58 0.36
CA VAL A 35 2.92 5.70 0.27
C VAL A 35 3.52 4.83 1.35
N LEU A 36 4.31 3.84 0.97
CA LEU A 36 5.06 2.96 1.86
C LEU A 36 6.41 3.61 2.13
N MET A 37 6.61 4.12 3.34
CA MET A 37 7.71 5.06 3.61
C MET A 37 9.00 4.33 3.98
N ASP A 38 9.05 3.66 5.12
CA ASP A 38 10.29 3.01 5.60
C ASP A 38 10.61 1.69 4.89
N PHE A 39 9.62 1.06 4.26
CA PHE A 39 9.81 -0.22 3.59
C PHE A 39 9.51 -0.12 2.09
N ALA A 40 10.54 -0.37 1.28
CA ALA A 40 10.57 -0.25 -0.18
C ALA A 40 10.44 1.17 -0.76
N GLN A 41 10.00 2.17 0.02
CA GLN A 41 9.84 3.56 -0.43
C GLN A 41 8.99 3.65 -1.70
N ARG A 42 7.79 3.05 -1.72
CA ARG A 42 6.96 2.85 -2.93
C ARG A 42 5.61 3.52 -2.81
N VAL A 43 4.97 3.73 -3.96
CA VAL A 43 3.58 4.17 -4.05
C VAL A 43 2.73 3.01 -4.56
N VAL A 44 1.69 2.69 -3.80
CA VAL A 44 0.69 1.68 -4.17
C VAL A 44 -0.59 2.37 -4.59
N LEU A 45 -1.00 2.22 -5.84
CA LEU A 45 -2.28 2.68 -6.37
C LEU A 45 -3.36 1.65 -6.05
N ILE A 46 -4.48 2.12 -5.53
CA ILE A 46 -5.60 1.29 -5.09
C ILE A 46 -6.79 1.56 -6.01
N PHE A 47 -7.24 0.50 -6.67
CA PHE A 47 -8.39 0.52 -7.55
C PHE A 47 -9.52 -0.35 -6.99
N ASP A 48 -10.75 -0.04 -7.39
CA ASP A 48 -11.93 -0.86 -7.13
C ASP A 48 -12.59 -1.19 -8.47
N LEU A 49 -13.45 -2.18 -8.47
CA LEU A 49 -14.23 -2.52 -9.63
C LEU A 49 -15.45 -1.61 -9.74
N ILE A 50 -15.72 -1.13 -10.95
CA ILE A 50 -16.96 -0.39 -11.24
C ILE A 50 -18.15 -1.35 -11.24
N ASN A 51 -17.99 -2.52 -11.86
CA ASN A 51 -18.97 -3.61 -11.82
C ASN A 51 -18.36 -4.84 -11.14
N ARG A 52 -19.07 -5.41 -10.17
CA ARG A 52 -18.66 -6.60 -9.43
C ARG A 52 -19.03 -7.91 -10.13
N ASP A 53 -19.76 -7.85 -11.23
CA ASP A 53 -20.08 -9.02 -12.07
C ASP A 53 -18.91 -9.40 -13.00
N ILE A 54 -17.73 -9.65 -12.42
CA ILE A 54 -16.59 -10.21 -13.17
C ILE A 54 -16.36 -11.65 -12.73
N ASN A 55 -15.81 -12.50 -13.61
CA ASN A 55 -15.35 -13.81 -13.18
C ASN A 55 -14.06 -13.62 -12.39
N PHE A 56 -14.21 -13.50 -11.08
CA PHE A 56 -13.11 -13.21 -10.18
C PHE A 56 -11.94 -14.22 -10.28
N ARG A 57 -12.19 -15.48 -10.67
CA ARG A 57 -11.14 -16.50 -10.76
C ARG A 57 -10.14 -16.26 -11.89
N THR A 58 -10.57 -15.63 -12.99
CA THR A 58 -9.76 -15.41 -14.19
C THR A 58 -9.50 -13.94 -14.44
N ASP A 59 -10.52 -13.11 -14.25
CA ASP A 59 -10.54 -11.75 -14.77
C ASP A 59 -9.78 -10.78 -13.86
N LEU A 60 -9.73 -11.04 -12.56
CA LEU A 60 -9.08 -10.14 -11.60
C LEU A 60 -7.57 -10.06 -11.84
N ALA A 61 -6.91 -11.21 -12.07
CA ALA A 61 -5.49 -11.24 -12.39
C ALA A 61 -5.18 -10.56 -13.73
N ILE A 62 -6.07 -10.71 -14.72
CA ILE A 62 -5.94 -10.05 -16.03
C ILE A 62 -6.11 -8.53 -15.89
N ILE A 63 -7.07 -8.08 -15.08
CA ILE A 63 -7.27 -6.66 -14.79
C ILE A 63 -6.03 -6.08 -14.10
N GLU A 64 -5.50 -6.72 -13.05
CA GLU A 64 -4.29 -6.26 -12.38
C GLU A 64 -3.07 -6.21 -13.32
N ASP A 65 -2.89 -7.23 -14.18
CA ASP A 65 -1.82 -7.26 -15.17
C ASP A 65 -1.94 -6.11 -16.19
N ARG A 66 -3.16 -5.80 -16.65
CA ARG A 66 -3.40 -4.64 -17.54
C ARG A 66 -3.06 -3.33 -16.86
N ILE A 67 -3.50 -3.12 -15.61
CA ILE A 67 -3.18 -1.91 -14.86
C ILE A 67 -1.66 -1.80 -14.65
N ARG A 68 -1.00 -2.91 -14.34
CA ARG A 68 0.46 -2.98 -14.17
C ARG A 68 1.21 -2.64 -15.46
N LYS A 69 0.75 -3.12 -16.62
CA LYS A 69 1.35 -2.75 -17.91
C LYS A 69 1.31 -1.25 -18.18
N ILE A 70 0.25 -0.57 -17.75
CA ILE A 70 0.08 0.89 -17.91
C ILE A 70 0.94 1.65 -16.89
N THR A 71 0.98 1.18 -15.65
CA THR A 71 1.69 1.85 -14.54
C THR A 71 3.18 1.53 -14.48
N GLY A 72 3.62 0.46 -15.15
CA GLY A 72 5.01 0.01 -15.20
C GLY A 72 5.54 -0.46 -13.84
N SER A 73 6.87 -0.49 -13.69
CA SER A 73 7.54 -0.75 -12.40
C SER A 73 7.53 0.48 -11.46
N THR A 74 6.91 1.57 -11.90
CA THR A 74 6.92 2.87 -11.24
C THR A 74 5.96 2.90 -10.06
N PHE A 75 4.79 2.28 -10.22
CA PHE A 75 3.79 2.16 -9.17
C PHE A 75 3.47 0.70 -8.88
N TRP A 76 3.24 0.40 -7.62
CA TRP A 76 2.58 -0.83 -7.25
C TRP A 76 1.07 -0.65 -7.36
N VAL A 77 0.37 -1.75 -7.58
CA VAL A 77 -1.07 -1.74 -7.85
C VAL A 77 -1.71 -2.80 -6.97
N ARG A 78 -2.86 -2.47 -6.39
CA ARG A 78 -3.75 -3.42 -5.74
C ARG A 78 -5.20 -3.08 -6.00
N MET A 79 -6.06 -4.08 -5.88
CA MET A 79 -7.48 -3.87 -5.71
C MET A 79 -7.85 -3.63 -4.23
N THR A 80 -9.05 -3.13 -3.98
CA THR A 80 -9.59 -2.96 -2.62
C THR A 80 -9.77 -4.32 -1.92
N ASP A 81 -9.76 -4.32 -0.59
CA ASP A 81 -9.97 -5.54 0.18
C ASP A 81 -11.34 -6.19 -0.13
N GLU A 82 -12.38 -5.39 -0.35
CA GLU A 82 -13.72 -5.91 -0.70
C GLU A 82 -13.72 -6.67 -2.02
N VAL A 83 -12.91 -6.25 -3.00
CA VAL A 83 -12.76 -6.96 -4.28
C VAL A 83 -12.10 -8.32 -4.06
N TYR A 84 -11.04 -8.37 -3.24
CA TYR A 84 -10.38 -9.63 -2.92
C TYR A 84 -11.26 -10.58 -2.09
N GLU A 85 -11.99 -10.06 -1.09
CA GLU A 85 -12.91 -10.88 -0.29
C GLU A 85 -14.04 -11.46 -1.14
N SER A 86 -14.61 -10.65 -2.04
CA SER A 86 -15.66 -11.11 -2.96
C SER A 86 -15.15 -12.11 -4.00
N SER A 87 -13.84 -12.13 -4.27
CA SER A 87 -13.26 -12.95 -5.34
C SER A 87 -13.28 -14.45 -5.06
N GLY A 88 -13.30 -14.84 -3.78
CA GLY A 88 -13.13 -16.24 -3.37
C GLY A 88 -11.83 -16.89 -3.84
N LEU A 89 -10.88 -16.11 -4.38
CA LEU A 89 -9.61 -16.60 -4.92
C LEU A 89 -8.66 -17.11 -3.82
N ILE A 90 -8.84 -16.63 -2.60
CA ILE A 90 -8.00 -16.98 -1.47
C ILE A 90 -8.91 -17.36 -0.29
N THR A 91 -8.57 -18.43 0.42
CA THR A 91 -9.32 -18.88 1.60
C THR A 91 -9.01 -18.00 2.81
N GLY A 92 -9.97 -17.23 3.31
CA GLY A 92 -9.79 -16.24 4.39
C GLY A 92 -9.67 -14.81 3.86
N THR A 93 -9.66 -13.80 4.74
CA THR A 93 -9.56 -12.41 4.28
C THR A 93 -8.19 -12.14 3.65
N PHE A 94 -8.09 -11.25 2.66
CA PHE A 94 -6.81 -10.94 1.99
C PHE A 94 -5.71 -10.61 3.01
N SER A 95 -6.08 -9.87 4.05
CA SER A 95 -5.19 -9.50 5.14
C SER A 95 -4.71 -10.68 6.00
N GLN A 96 -5.55 -11.69 6.25
CA GLN A 96 -5.12 -12.90 6.95
C GLN A 96 -4.16 -13.74 6.10
N ASN A 97 -4.39 -13.79 4.79
CA ASN A 97 -3.57 -14.55 3.86
C ASN A 97 -2.18 -13.93 3.71
N VAL A 98 -2.12 -12.60 3.61
CA VAL A 98 -0.90 -11.82 3.73
C VAL A 98 -0.11 -12.22 4.99
N VAL A 99 -0.74 -12.32 6.16
CA VAL A 99 -0.02 -12.72 7.39
C VAL A 99 0.59 -14.13 7.30
N LYS A 100 -0.09 -15.10 6.67
CA LYS A 100 0.47 -16.45 6.47
C LYS A 100 1.74 -16.42 5.61
N ILE A 101 1.72 -15.60 4.56
CA ILE A 101 2.84 -15.41 3.63
C ILE A 101 4.11 -14.97 4.35
N ASN A 102 4.00 -14.22 5.46
CA ASN A 102 5.17 -13.80 6.22
C ASN A 102 6.09 -14.95 6.62
N ASN A 103 5.51 -16.12 6.91
CA ASN A 103 6.22 -17.29 7.42
C ASN A 103 6.83 -18.14 6.30
N TYR A 104 6.35 -17.99 5.06
CA TYR A 104 6.81 -18.80 3.92
C TYR A 104 7.86 -18.09 3.07
N ILE A 105 7.87 -16.76 3.10
CA ILE A 105 8.77 -15.95 2.27
C ILE A 105 9.94 -15.42 3.11
N ASP A 106 11.15 -15.65 2.63
CA ASP A 106 12.41 -15.20 3.24
C ASP A 106 12.49 -13.67 3.34
N ASP A 107 12.95 -13.14 4.48
CA ASP A 107 13.14 -11.71 4.74
C ASP A 107 14.12 -11.06 3.76
N ARG A 108 15.03 -11.82 3.13
CA ARG A 108 15.96 -11.32 2.11
C ARG A 108 15.26 -10.65 0.92
N ILE A 109 14.01 -10.98 0.65
CA ILE A 109 13.20 -10.36 -0.42
C ILE A 109 12.94 -8.88 -0.12
N LEU A 110 12.94 -8.45 1.13
CA LEU A 110 12.74 -7.04 1.50
C LEU A 110 13.92 -6.14 1.10
N ASN A 111 15.06 -6.69 0.68
CA ASN A 111 16.25 -5.93 0.27
C ASN A 111 16.15 -5.34 -1.15
N SER A 112 14.96 -5.30 -1.76
CA SER A 112 14.80 -4.82 -3.15
C SER A 112 14.97 -3.29 -3.29
N LYS A 113 15.30 -2.87 -4.51
CA LYS A 113 15.86 -1.54 -4.85
C LYS A 113 14.93 -0.35 -4.56
N VAL A 114 15.60 0.76 -4.22
CA VAL A 114 15.16 2.17 -4.31
C VAL A 114 14.56 2.45 -5.69
N ASN A 115 13.44 3.19 -5.74
CA ASN A 115 12.73 3.50 -6.98
C ASN A 115 12.84 4.98 -7.36
N SER A 116 12.24 5.33 -8.50
CA SER A 116 12.27 6.68 -9.07
C SER A 116 11.68 7.79 -8.17
N TYR A 117 10.85 7.45 -7.19
CA TYR A 117 10.22 8.38 -6.24
C TYR A 117 10.79 8.34 -4.83
N SER A 118 11.73 7.46 -4.55
CA SER A 118 12.35 7.33 -3.23
C SER A 118 12.91 8.64 -2.68
N LYS A 119 13.40 9.54 -3.54
CA LYS A 119 13.84 10.88 -3.12
C LYS A 119 12.70 11.72 -2.51
N TYR A 120 11.52 11.73 -3.14
CA TYR A 120 10.36 12.47 -2.61
C TYR A 120 9.87 11.83 -1.31
N ILE A 121 9.79 10.51 -1.29
CA ILE A 121 9.34 9.73 -0.13
C ILE A 121 10.29 9.93 1.05
N MET A 122 11.60 9.95 0.83
CA MET A 122 12.59 10.22 1.86
C MET A 122 12.44 11.63 2.45
N SER A 123 12.18 12.64 1.60
CA SER A 123 11.93 14.01 2.07
C SER A 123 10.71 14.08 3.00
N ASP A 124 9.59 13.50 2.57
CA ASP A 124 8.36 13.44 3.35
C ASP A 124 8.57 12.67 4.68
N LEU A 125 9.31 11.56 4.62
CA LEU A 125 9.66 10.73 5.77
C LEU A 125 10.50 11.50 6.79
N MET A 126 11.56 12.17 6.34
CA MET A 126 12.42 12.97 7.23
C MET A 126 11.64 14.07 7.94
N MET A 127 10.72 14.71 7.23
CA MET A 127 9.85 15.72 7.81
C MET A 127 8.94 15.10 8.89
N ILE A 128 8.24 14.02 8.58
CA ILE A 128 7.34 13.35 9.53
C ILE A 128 8.10 12.88 10.77
N ARG A 129 9.26 12.24 10.59
CA ARG A 129 10.12 11.79 11.70
C ARG A 129 10.51 12.95 12.61
N LYS A 130 10.92 14.08 12.02
CA LYS A 130 11.29 15.29 12.76
C LYS A 130 10.11 15.85 13.56
N TYR A 131 8.95 16.03 12.94
CA TYR A 131 7.80 16.67 13.60
C TYR A 131 7.16 15.79 14.67
N LEU A 132 7.12 14.47 14.45
CA LEU A 132 6.54 13.52 15.42
C LEU A 132 7.56 13.03 16.44
N ASN A 133 8.82 13.48 16.35
CA ASN A 133 9.94 13.08 17.21
C ASN A 133 10.06 11.55 17.33
N LEU A 134 10.04 10.87 16.18
CA LEU A 134 10.02 9.40 16.12
C LEU A 134 11.38 8.81 16.47
N LYS A 135 11.35 7.73 17.26
CA LYS A 135 12.54 6.93 17.59
C LYS A 135 12.96 6.05 16.41
N ASP A 136 14.20 5.59 16.42
CA ASP A 136 14.71 4.65 15.39
C ASP A 136 13.96 3.30 15.40
N THR A 137 13.40 2.92 16.54
CA THR A 137 12.53 1.74 16.69
C THR A 137 11.10 1.97 16.19
N GLN A 138 10.79 3.16 15.69
CA GLN A 138 9.49 3.49 15.11
C GLN A 138 9.65 3.68 13.61
N SER A 139 8.93 2.87 12.85
CA SER A 139 8.86 2.97 11.40
C SER A 139 7.57 3.65 10.99
N VAL A 140 7.64 4.69 10.18
CA VAL A 140 6.52 5.20 9.40
C VAL A 140 6.25 4.17 8.32
N TRP A 141 5.19 3.40 8.53
CA TRP A 141 4.85 2.30 7.65
C TRP A 141 4.20 2.82 6.36
N GLU A 142 3.04 3.45 6.49
CA GLU A 142 2.26 3.92 5.36
C GLU A 142 1.65 5.29 5.63
N ILE A 143 1.39 6.00 4.54
CA ILE A 143 0.55 7.19 4.57
C ILE A 143 -0.56 7.02 3.55
N ALA A 144 -1.80 7.22 4.01
CA ALA A 144 -3.00 7.04 3.22
C ALA A 144 -3.86 8.33 3.23
N PRO A 145 -4.61 8.63 2.17
CA PRO A 145 -5.57 9.72 2.19
C PRO A 145 -6.64 9.46 3.24
N SER A 146 -7.02 10.51 3.98
CA SER A 146 -8.12 10.40 4.96
C SER A 146 -9.48 10.49 4.27
N LYS A 147 -10.43 9.69 4.75
CA LYS A 147 -11.85 9.83 4.38
C LYS A 147 -12.52 11.03 5.05
N ARG A 148 -11.92 11.59 6.11
CA ARG A 148 -12.45 12.76 6.82
C ARG A 148 -12.14 14.05 6.06
N GLU A 149 -13.10 14.97 6.03
CA GLU A 149 -12.94 16.24 5.32
C GLU A 149 -11.94 17.18 6.01
N ASP A 150 -11.90 17.16 7.35
CA ASP A 150 -11.05 17.99 8.18
C ASP A 150 -9.62 17.45 8.38
N ILE A 151 -9.36 16.24 7.90
CA ILE A 151 -8.06 15.56 7.99
C ILE A 151 -7.46 15.41 6.59
N THR A 152 -6.16 15.66 6.51
CA THR A 152 -5.37 15.57 5.29
C THR A 152 -5.02 14.11 4.98
N ALA A 153 -4.43 13.39 5.94
CA ALA A 153 -4.02 11.99 5.76
C ALA A 153 -3.99 11.21 7.08
N ILE A 154 -3.92 9.89 6.95
CA ILE A 154 -3.68 8.94 8.03
C ILE A 154 -2.23 8.46 7.89
N ILE A 155 -1.46 8.53 8.97
CA ILE A 155 -0.07 8.08 9.07
C ILE A 155 -0.05 6.87 10.00
N SER A 156 0.37 5.72 9.49
CA SER A 156 0.54 4.50 10.29
C SER A 156 1.99 4.39 10.75
N ILE A 157 2.20 4.34 12.06
CA ILE A 157 3.50 4.17 12.71
C ILE A 157 3.52 2.81 13.38
N VAL A 158 4.61 2.08 13.19
CA VAL A 158 4.79 0.74 13.73
C VAL A 158 5.99 0.73 14.64
N GLU A 159 5.80 0.26 15.86
CA GLU A 159 6.86 0.10 16.85
C GLU A 159 7.35 -1.35 16.86
N HIS A 160 8.66 -1.53 16.72
CA HIS A 160 9.29 -2.85 16.78
C HIS A 160 9.22 -3.40 18.21
N LYS A 161 8.29 -4.32 18.48
CA LYS A 161 8.19 -5.06 19.75
C LYS A 161 8.31 -6.57 19.51
N ASN A 162 8.92 -7.26 20.47
CA ASN A 162 9.13 -8.71 20.42
C ASN A 162 7.84 -9.54 20.56
N GLU A 163 6.70 -8.93 20.90
CA GLU A 163 5.45 -9.64 21.16
C GLU A 163 4.40 -9.45 20.06
N LYS A 164 3.89 -10.57 19.57
CA LYS A 164 2.94 -10.68 18.45
C LYS A 164 1.52 -10.48 18.93
N LYS A 165 0.94 -9.30 18.68
CA LYS A 165 -0.52 -9.09 18.54
C LYS A 165 -0.80 -7.71 17.96
N PHE A 166 -1.38 -7.67 16.76
CA PHE A 166 -1.83 -6.43 16.14
C PHE A 166 -2.97 -5.81 16.94
N ARG A 167 -2.69 -4.66 17.55
CA ARG A 167 -3.70 -3.73 18.06
C ARG A 167 -3.23 -2.32 17.79
N THR A 168 -4.15 -1.46 17.35
CA THR A 168 -3.93 -0.01 17.44
C THR A 168 -3.77 0.31 18.91
N VAL A 169 -2.61 0.83 19.29
CA VAL A 169 -2.32 1.17 20.70
C VAL A 169 -2.60 2.64 21.00
N ARG A 170 -2.53 3.50 19.98
CA ARG A 170 -2.75 4.93 20.13
C ARG A 170 -3.21 5.53 18.82
N GLU A 171 -4.21 6.41 18.92
CA GLU A 171 -4.63 7.30 17.85
C GLU A 171 -4.47 8.74 18.33
N GLU A 172 -3.94 9.62 17.49
CA GLU A 172 -3.81 11.04 17.81
C GLU A 172 -4.00 11.91 16.56
N ILE A 173 -4.54 13.12 16.77
CA ILE A 173 -4.63 14.14 15.72
C ILE A 173 -3.47 15.11 15.91
N VAL A 174 -2.64 15.26 14.88
CA VAL A 174 -1.46 16.13 14.89
C VAL A 174 -1.54 17.15 13.77
N LYS A 175 -0.84 18.27 13.93
CA LYS A 175 -0.74 19.31 12.91
C LYS A 175 0.69 19.38 12.36
N LEU A 176 0.87 19.07 11.07
CA LEU A 176 2.16 19.17 10.36
C LEU A 176 2.02 20.23 9.27
N GLU A 177 2.91 21.23 9.25
CA GLU A 177 2.91 22.31 8.24
C GLU A 177 1.53 22.94 7.95
N GLY A 178 0.70 23.11 8.98
CA GLY A 178 -0.64 23.69 8.80
C GLY A 178 -1.76 22.67 8.56
N ASN A 179 -1.43 21.46 8.13
CA ASN A 179 -2.37 20.38 7.81
C ASN A 179 -2.64 19.49 9.04
N ARG A 180 -3.83 18.89 9.12
CA ARG A 180 -4.20 17.97 10.22
C ARG A 180 -4.10 16.51 9.77
N TYR A 181 -3.58 15.66 10.63
CA TYR A 181 -3.33 14.25 10.34
C TYR A 181 -3.86 13.38 11.47
N ILE A 182 -4.31 12.18 11.14
CA ILE A 182 -4.50 11.12 12.14
C ILE A 182 -3.23 10.27 12.13
N VAL A 183 -2.61 10.09 13.29
CA VAL A 183 -1.50 9.16 13.48
C VAL A 183 -2.00 7.96 14.24
N LEU A 184 -1.77 6.77 13.66
CA LEU A 184 -2.12 5.48 14.25
C LEU A 184 -0.84 4.76 14.62
N HIS A 185 -0.69 4.39 15.89
CA HIS A 185 0.45 3.62 16.38
C HIS A 185 0.06 2.15 16.54
N PHE A 186 0.89 1.26 16.02
CA PHE A 186 0.71 -0.19 16.02
C PHE A 186 1.90 -0.93 16.64
N ASP A 187 1.62 -2.06 17.29
CA ASP A 187 2.63 -2.93 17.95
C ASP A 187 3.03 -4.17 17.10
N ASP A 188 2.45 -4.41 15.93
CA ASP A 188 2.73 -5.60 15.10
C ASP A 188 3.06 -5.22 13.65
N GLU A 189 4.29 -5.53 13.24
CA GLU A 189 4.79 -5.27 11.89
C GLU A 189 4.68 -6.45 10.91
N THR A 190 4.26 -7.62 11.38
CA THR A 190 4.25 -8.87 10.59
C THR A 190 3.39 -8.73 9.34
N ARG A 191 2.18 -8.19 9.50
CA ARG A 191 1.21 -7.95 8.40
C ARG A 191 1.77 -6.97 7.37
N PHE A 192 2.47 -5.96 7.85
CA PHE A 192 3.06 -4.92 7.02
C PHE A 192 4.20 -5.51 6.17
N LYS A 193 5.18 -6.19 6.79
CA LYS A 193 6.26 -6.91 6.08
C LYS A 193 5.74 -7.84 4.99
N SER A 194 4.69 -8.59 5.31
CA SER A 194 4.07 -9.54 4.38
C SER A 194 3.53 -8.89 3.10
N MET A 195 2.86 -7.74 3.20
CA MET A 195 2.38 -7.03 2.01
C MET A 195 3.54 -6.62 1.11
N ASN A 196 4.63 -6.12 1.69
CA ASN A 196 5.80 -5.73 0.90
C ASN A 196 6.47 -6.90 0.20
N LYS A 197 6.64 -8.02 0.91
CA LYS A 197 7.16 -9.24 0.30
C LYS A 197 6.37 -9.64 -0.94
N LEU A 198 5.03 -9.59 -0.86
CA LEU A 198 4.18 -9.87 -2.02
C LEU A 198 4.35 -8.89 -3.16
N TYR A 199 4.40 -7.59 -2.89
CA TYR A 199 4.59 -6.61 -3.96
C TYR A 199 5.94 -6.75 -4.65
N ILE A 200 7.01 -7.01 -3.90
CA ILE A 200 8.35 -7.24 -4.44
C ILE A 200 8.36 -8.49 -5.30
N LEU A 201 7.82 -9.61 -4.80
CA LEU A 201 7.71 -10.83 -5.60
C LEU A 201 6.89 -10.63 -6.87
N ALA A 202 5.77 -9.92 -6.76
CA ALA A 202 4.94 -9.62 -7.91
C ALA A 202 5.75 -8.82 -8.93
N GLU A 203 6.48 -7.78 -8.51
CA GLU A 203 7.39 -6.99 -9.36
C GLU A 203 8.46 -7.86 -10.04
N GLU A 204 9.20 -8.66 -9.28
CA GLU A 204 10.26 -9.55 -9.81
C GLU A 204 9.72 -10.55 -10.83
N ASN A 205 8.55 -11.13 -10.56
CA ASN A 205 7.93 -12.13 -11.41
C ASN A 205 7.05 -11.54 -12.53
N LYS A 206 6.95 -10.20 -12.61
CA LYS A 206 6.03 -9.50 -13.54
C LYS A 206 4.60 -10.03 -13.47
N SER A 207 4.12 -10.35 -12.28
CA SER A 207 2.82 -10.97 -12.02
C SER A 207 1.91 -10.06 -11.19
N SER A 208 0.68 -10.52 -10.93
CA SER A 208 -0.27 -9.86 -10.05
C SER A 208 0.00 -10.19 -8.58
N VAL A 209 -0.34 -9.27 -7.67
CA VAL A 209 -0.11 -9.47 -6.22
C VAL A 209 -0.95 -10.63 -5.70
N VAL A 210 -2.16 -10.78 -6.23
CA VAL A 210 -3.05 -11.89 -5.91
C VAL A 210 -2.45 -13.22 -6.34
N TYR A 211 -1.86 -13.29 -7.54
CA TYR A 211 -1.24 -14.52 -8.02
C TYR A 211 -0.10 -14.96 -7.12
N GLU A 212 0.77 -14.04 -6.71
CA GLU A 212 1.82 -14.37 -5.75
C GLU A 212 1.24 -14.75 -4.39
N ALA A 213 0.16 -14.11 -3.94
CA ALA A 213 -0.47 -14.46 -2.66
C ALA A 213 -1.04 -15.89 -2.65
N ILE A 214 -1.67 -16.32 -3.75
CA ILE A 214 -2.25 -17.67 -3.87
C ILE A 214 -1.18 -18.75 -3.72
N LYS A 215 -0.01 -18.60 -4.37
CA LYS A 215 1.08 -19.60 -4.36
C LYS A 215 1.53 -20.05 -2.96
N TYR A 216 1.37 -19.21 -1.95
CA TYR A 216 1.84 -19.46 -0.59
C TYR A 216 0.70 -19.67 0.41
N THR A 217 -0.56 -19.67 -0.05
CA THR A 217 -1.74 -19.76 0.82
C THR A 217 -2.67 -20.92 0.50
N THR A 218 -2.44 -21.60 -0.64
CA THR A 218 -3.02 -22.90 -1.03
C THR A 218 -1.99 -24.00 -0.94
#